data_AF-A0A432T2W9-F1
#
_entry.id   AF-A0A432T2W9-F1
#
_cell.length_a   1.000
_cell.length_b   1.000
_cell.length_c   1.000
_cell.angle_alpha   90.00
_cell.angle_beta   90.00
_cell.angle_gamma   90.00
#
_symmetry.space_group_name_H-M   'P 1'
#
loop_
_entity.id
_entity.type
_entity.pdbx_description
1 polymer ?
#
loop_
_entity_poly.entity_id
_entity_poly.type
_entity_poly.pdbx_seq_one_letter_code
_entity_poly.pdbx_strand_id
1 'polypeptide(L)'
;MKTFIVFLLIMITVGATESKNISIEGKSYVIVHESYDAYGDKGIEMKLYAKEQNRDTLPLFSFTLENQSGGCGERSTVDGSYEINGTTLTLYTHWDRSGRAYDTPKGDRIQHYTIAKDGTIHFVDGQIYLERYAKNYDKQSDMQFLFNPPKTLEEKKRLDTYKKQIETLFKAKFVNDSQKNILHDSVEKALTEKRKHRWQ
;
A
#
# COMPACT_ATOMS: atom_id res chain seq x y z
N MET A 1 -22.56 -9.04 57.54
CA MET A 1 -22.39 -8.23 56.32
C MET A 1 -22.10 -9.17 55.17
N LYS A 2 -22.97 -9.23 54.16
CA LYS A 2 -22.77 -10.07 52.96
C LYS A 2 -21.98 -9.25 51.94
N THR A 3 -20.69 -9.54 51.78
CA THR A 3 -19.86 -8.96 50.71
C THR A 3 -20.21 -9.64 49.39
N PHE A 4 -20.89 -8.91 48.52
CA PHE A 4 -21.18 -9.28 47.15
C PHE A 4 -19.94 -8.98 46.31
N ILE A 5 -19.17 -10.00 45.94
CA ILE A 5 -18.04 -9.85 45.01
C ILE A 5 -18.64 -9.84 43.60
N VAL A 6 -18.69 -8.65 43.00
CA VAL A 6 -19.05 -8.48 41.59
C VAL A 6 -17.84 -8.88 40.75
N PHE A 7 -17.92 -10.04 40.09
CA PHE A 7 -16.98 -10.45 39.05
C PHE A 7 -17.20 -9.57 37.82
N LEU A 8 -16.42 -8.50 37.68
CA LEU A 8 -16.39 -7.69 36.46
C LEU A 8 -15.63 -8.49 35.39
N LEU A 9 -16.39 -9.21 34.55
CA LEU A 9 -15.85 -9.92 33.38
C LEU A 9 -15.47 -8.87 32.32
N ILE A 10 -14.19 -8.49 32.27
CA ILE A 10 -13.64 -7.66 31.20
C ILE A 10 -13.63 -8.54 29.93
N MET A 11 -14.66 -8.41 29.10
CA MET A 11 -14.66 -8.92 27.73
C MET A 11 -13.60 -8.13 26.94
N ILE A 12 -12.37 -8.63 26.92
CA ILE A 12 -11.37 -8.15 25.97
C ILE A 12 -11.88 -8.59 24.60
N THR A 13 -12.44 -7.64 23.84
CA THR A 13 -12.79 -7.86 22.43
C THR A 13 -11.49 -8.03 21.66
N VAL A 14 -11.02 -9.27 21.54
CA VAL A 14 -9.97 -9.63 20.60
C VAL A 14 -10.54 -9.34 19.22
N GLY A 15 -10.05 -8.28 18.57
CA GLY A 15 -10.43 -7.95 17.20
C GLY A 15 -10.29 -9.19 16.33
N ALA A 16 -11.35 -9.56 15.63
CA ALA A 16 -11.34 -10.71 14.74
C ALA A 16 -10.26 -10.50 13.68
N THR A 17 -9.14 -11.18 13.88
CA THR A 17 -8.00 -11.14 12.99
C THR A 17 -8.29 -12.10 11.86
N GLU A 18 -8.68 -11.58 10.69
CA GLU A 18 -8.92 -12.41 9.52
C GLU A 18 -7.58 -13.02 9.09
N SER A 19 -7.52 -14.36 9.04
CA SER A 19 -6.30 -15.07 8.69
C SER A 19 -6.56 -16.09 7.59
N LYS A 20 -5.68 -16.13 6.59
CA LYS A 20 -5.75 -17.03 5.44
C LYS A 20 -4.48 -17.89 5.39
N ASN A 21 -4.66 -19.21 5.44
CA ASN A 21 -3.56 -20.14 5.21
C ASN A 21 -3.32 -20.26 3.69
N ILE A 22 -2.06 -20.20 3.28
CA ILE A 22 -1.64 -20.46 1.90
C ILE A 22 -0.49 -21.47 1.88
N SER A 23 -0.32 -22.18 0.77
CA SER A 23 0.81 -23.06 0.53
C SER A 23 1.59 -22.56 -0.68
N ILE A 24 2.89 -22.34 -0.51
CA ILE A 24 3.80 -21.94 -1.59
C ILE A 24 4.93 -22.96 -1.62
N GLU A 25 5.05 -23.67 -2.74
CA GLU A 25 6.04 -24.74 -2.96
C GLU A 25 6.11 -25.77 -1.81
N GLY A 26 4.94 -26.11 -1.24
CA GLY A 26 4.83 -27.13 -0.18
C GLY A 26 5.05 -26.60 1.23
N LYS A 27 5.44 -25.33 1.41
CA LYS A 27 5.52 -24.67 2.73
C LYS A 27 4.25 -23.90 3.05
N SER A 28 3.87 -23.96 4.33
CA SER A 28 2.68 -23.27 4.82
C SER A 28 3.00 -21.86 5.31
N TYR A 29 2.20 -20.89 4.86
CA TYR A 29 2.24 -19.51 5.31
C TYR A 29 0.87 -19.09 5.82
N VAL A 30 0.86 -18.06 6.65
CA VAL A 30 -0.36 -17.42 7.14
C VAL A 30 -0.31 -15.96 6.76
N ILE A 31 -1.35 -15.51 6.07
CA ILE A 31 -1.61 -14.10 5.85
C ILE A 31 -2.56 -13.63 6.94
N VAL A 32 -2.27 -12.48 7.52
CA VAL A 32 -3.09 -11.85 8.54
C VAL A 32 -3.39 -10.41 8.11
N HIS A 33 -4.62 -9.95 8.33
CA HIS A 33 -4.96 -8.53 8.23
C HIS A 33 -5.05 -7.93 9.63
N GLU A 34 -4.19 -6.95 9.92
CA GLU A 34 -4.11 -6.30 11.23
C GLU A 34 -4.48 -4.83 11.09
N SER A 35 -5.44 -4.38 11.89
CA SER A 35 -5.76 -2.96 11.97
C SER A 35 -4.78 -2.21 12.86
N TYR A 36 -4.57 -0.94 12.56
CA TYR A 36 -3.82 -0.02 13.41
C TYR A 36 -4.56 1.31 13.53
N ASP A 37 -4.34 1.98 14.66
CA ASP A 37 -4.75 3.35 14.94
C ASP A 37 -3.63 3.98 15.79
N ALA A 38 -2.73 4.68 15.12
CA ALA A 38 -1.52 5.21 15.75
C ALA A 38 -1.03 6.46 15.01
N TYR A 39 -0.53 7.43 15.77
CA TYR A 39 0.11 8.64 15.23
C TYR A 39 -0.74 9.47 14.27
N GLY A 40 -2.08 9.41 14.39
CA GLY A 40 -3.01 10.14 13.52
C GLY A 40 -3.35 9.41 12.21
N ASP A 41 -2.80 8.22 12.01
CA ASP A 41 -3.11 7.32 10.92
C ASP A 41 -3.93 6.15 11.44
N LYS A 42 -4.89 5.71 10.63
CA LYS A 42 -5.65 4.48 10.89
C LYS A 42 -5.77 3.66 9.62
N GLY A 43 -5.74 2.35 9.74
CA GLY A 43 -5.74 1.51 8.56
C GLY A 43 -5.64 0.03 8.84
N ILE A 44 -5.30 -0.71 7.79
CA ILE A 44 -5.16 -2.16 7.79
C ILE A 44 -3.88 -2.51 7.04
N GLU A 45 -3.06 -3.39 7.63
CA GLU A 45 -1.90 -4.00 6.98
C GLU A 45 -2.14 -5.49 6.72
N MET A 46 -1.66 -5.96 5.58
CA MET A 46 -1.45 -7.37 5.31
C MET A 46 -0.07 -7.77 5.83
N LYS A 47 -0.01 -8.82 6.64
CA LYS A 47 1.23 -9.40 7.15
C LYS A 47 1.35 -10.87 6.75
N LEU A 48 2.52 -11.26 6.25
CA LEU A 48 2.83 -12.63 5.88
C LEU A 48 3.76 -13.26 6.91
N TYR A 49 3.38 -14.43 7.43
CA TYR A 49 4.16 -15.21 8.38
C TYR A 49 4.44 -16.61 7.85
N ALA A 50 5.63 -17.16 8.11
CA ALA A 50 5.86 -18.60 7.95
C ALA A 50 5.17 -19.36 9.09
N LYS A 51 4.38 -20.39 8.79
CA LYS A 51 3.62 -21.13 9.80
C LYS A 51 4.49 -21.93 10.78
N GLU A 52 5.71 -22.26 10.37
CA GLU A 52 6.69 -22.98 11.20
C GLU A 52 7.46 -22.06 12.16
N GLN A 53 7.28 -20.73 12.06
CA GLN A 53 7.82 -19.76 13.00
C GLN A 53 6.72 -19.32 13.99
N ASN A 54 7.05 -19.28 15.27
CA ASN A 54 6.13 -18.87 16.34
C ASN A 54 5.46 -17.54 16.00
N ARG A 55 4.17 -17.35 16.34
CA ARG A 55 3.44 -16.09 16.06
C ARG A 55 4.04 -14.84 16.72
N ASP A 56 5.00 -15.01 17.62
CA ASP A 56 5.79 -13.94 18.24
C ASP A 56 6.98 -13.46 17.38
N THR A 57 7.15 -13.99 16.17
CA THR A 57 8.20 -13.55 15.23
C THR A 57 7.74 -12.40 14.34
N LEU A 58 8.68 -11.52 13.96
CA LEU A 58 8.45 -10.46 12.99
C LEU A 58 7.86 -11.03 11.68
N PRO A 59 6.89 -10.35 11.05
CA PRO A 59 6.36 -10.79 9.76
C PRO A 59 7.48 -10.82 8.72
N LEU A 60 7.43 -11.81 7.82
CA LEU A 60 8.33 -11.88 6.67
C LEU A 60 8.11 -10.69 5.73
N PHE A 61 6.88 -10.17 5.72
CA PHE A 61 6.46 -9.09 4.86
C PHE A 61 5.26 -8.37 5.44
N SER A 62 5.22 -7.04 5.31
CA SER A 62 4.03 -6.23 5.58
C SER A 62 3.71 -5.33 4.39
N PHE A 63 2.43 -5.09 4.16
CA PHE A 63 1.93 -4.22 3.11
C PHE A 63 0.64 -3.52 3.53
N THR A 64 0.60 -2.20 3.36
CA THR A 64 -0.58 -1.40 3.66
C THR A 64 -1.74 -1.74 2.71
N LEU A 65 -2.84 -2.24 3.26
CA LEU A 65 -4.09 -2.45 2.53
C LEU A 65 -5.00 -1.23 2.59
N GLU A 66 -4.94 -0.50 3.69
CA GLU A 66 -5.69 0.73 3.93
C GLU A 66 -4.82 1.63 4.82
N ASN A 67 -4.72 2.89 4.48
CA ASN A 67 -4.31 3.96 5.39
C ASN A 67 -5.21 5.15 5.14
N GLN A 68 -5.72 5.74 6.19
CA GLN A 68 -6.33 7.04 6.17
C GLN A 68 -5.67 7.93 7.22
N SER A 69 -5.30 9.14 6.79
CA SER A 69 -4.82 10.20 7.67
C SER A 69 -5.46 11.54 7.31
N GLY A 70 -5.35 12.50 8.23
CA GLY A 70 -5.96 13.83 8.12
C GLY A 70 -7.36 13.95 8.73
N GLY A 71 -7.80 15.19 8.93
CA GLY A 71 -9.07 15.56 9.56
C GLY A 71 -10.23 15.79 8.58
N CYS A 72 -11.30 16.45 9.03
CA CYS A 72 -12.48 16.71 8.20
C CYS A 72 -12.21 17.62 6.98
N GLY A 73 -11.15 18.43 7.01
CA GLY A 73 -10.83 19.40 5.95
C GLY A 73 -9.69 19.00 5.00
N GLU A 74 -9.01 17.91 5.29
CA GLU A 74 -7.92 17.35 4.50
C GLU A 74 -7.83 15.86 4.75
N ARG A 75 -7.74 15.07 3.69
CA ARG A 75 -7.71 13.62 3.83
C ARG A 75 -6.73 13.04 2.83
N SER A 76 -5.87 12.19 3.34
CA SER A 76 -4.97 11.31 2.59
C SER A 76 -5.49 9.89 2.70
N THR A 77 -5.50 9.16 1.60
CA THR A 77 -5.86 7.74 1.58
C THR A 77 -4.85 6.93 0.79
N VAL A 78 -4.53 5.76 1.32
CA VAL A 78 -3.82 4.71 0.61
C VAL A 78 -4.73 3.50 0.58
N ASP A 79 -5.07 3.05 -0.63
CA ASP A 79 -5.81 1.82 -0.86
C ASP A 79 -4.90 0.78 -1.49
N GLY A 80 -4.76 -0.35 -0.82
CA GLY A 80 -3.92 -1.45 -1.22
C GLY A 80 -4.72 -2.72 -1.53
N SER A 81 -4.27 -3.47 -2.54
CA SER A 81 -4.71 -4.83 -2.81
C SER A 81 -3.51 -5.71 -3.13
N TYR A 82 -3.67 -7.02 -3.01
CA TYR A 82 -2.64 -7.98 -3.36
C TYR A 82 -3.24 -9.23 -4.00
N GLU A 83 -2.46 -9.87 -4.87
CA GLU A 83 -2.75 -11.18 -5.44
C GLU A 83 -1.57 -12.11 -5.16
N ILE A 84 -1.86 -13.34 -4.76
CA ILE A 84 -0.86 -14.40 -4.65
C ILE A 84 -1.25 -15.53 -5.57
N ASN A 85 -0.40 -15.82 -6.55
CA ASN A 85 -0.58 -16.89 -7.52
C ASN A 85 0.70 -17.73 -7.60
N GLY A 86 0.66 -18.93 -7.01
CA GLY A 86 1.84 -19.76 -6.84
C GLY A 86 2.91 -19.04 -6.00
N THR A 87 4.08 -18.79 -6.59
CA THR A 87 5.19 -18.05 -5.97
C THR A 87 5.15 -16.55 -6.25
N THR A 88 4.21 -16.07 -7.06
CA THR A 88 4.13 -14.65 -7.42
C THR A 88 3.24 -13.90 -6.44
N LEU A 89 3.75 -12.79 -5.92
CA LEU A 89 3.01 -11.80 -5.13
C LEU A 89 2.94 -10.50 -5.90
N THR A 90 1.73 -10.08 -6.28
CA THR A 90 1.49 -8.80 -6.93
C THR A 90 0.85 -7.85 -5.93
N LEU A 91 1.37 -6.63 -5.82
CA LEU A 91 0.87 -5.57 -4.94
C LEU A 91 0.35 -4.41 -5.77
N TYR A 92 -0.82 -3.91 -5.42
CA TYR A 92 -1.50 -2.78 -6.04
C TYR A 92 -1.64 -1.68 -4.99
N THR A 93 -1.19 -0.47 -5.28
CA THR A 93 -1.32 0.69 -4.39
C THR A 93 -1.95 1.84 -5.15
N HIS A 94 -3.01 2.42 -4.58
CA HIS A 94 -3.60 3.68 -5.01
C HIS A 94 -3.40 4.71 -3.89
N TRP A 95 -2.90 5.88 -4.26
CA TRP A 95 -2.85 7.06 -3.38
C TRP A 95 -3.87 8.06 -3.86
N ASP A 96 -4.70 8.54 -2.94
CA ASP A 96 -5.61 9.65 -3.20
C ASP A 96 -5.56 10.68 -2.08
N ARG A 97 -6.05 11.86 -2.40
CA ARG A 97 -6.14 12.98 -1.47
C ARG A 97 -7.30 13.89 -1.80
N SER A 98 -7.85 14.52 -0.77
CA SER A 98 -8.96 15.45 -0.89
C SER A 98 -8.84 16.61 0.09
N GLY A 99 -9.59 17.68 -0.18
CA GLY A 99 -9.55 18.91 0.61
C GLY A 99 -8.21 19.62 0.51
N ARG A 100 -7.64 19.98 1.66
CA ARG A 100 -6.39 20.75 1.78
C ARG A 100 -5.12 19.91 1.91
N ALA A 101 -5.19 18.60 1.65
CA ALA A 101 -4.06 17.65 1.66
C ALA A 101 -3.12 17.87 0.46
N TYR A 102 -2.53 19.06 0.37
CA TYR A 102 -1.77 19.50 -0.79
C TYR A 102 -0.39 18.88 -0.88
N ASP A 103 0.20 18.48 0.23
CA ASP A 103 1.51 17.84 0.37
C ASP A 103 1.47 16.30 0.29
N THR A 104 0.27 15.75 0.13
CA THR A 104 0.03 14.31 0.07
C THR A 104 0.15 13.78 -1.37
N PRO A 105 0.64 12.55 -1.58
CA PRO A 105 0.74 11.96 -2.90
C PRO A 105 -0.62 11.61 -3.54
N LYS A 106 -0.66 11.58 -4.87
CA LYS A 106 -1.73 11.01 -5.68
C LYS A 106 -1.16 10.18 -6.82
N GLY A 107 -1.69 8.99 -7.05
CA GLY A 107 -1.25 8.13 -8.15
C GLY A 107 -1.41 6.64 -7.86
N ASP A 108 -0.71 5.83 -8.64
CA ASP A 108 -0.90 4.39 -8.68
C ASP A 108 0.45 3.68 -8.78
N ARG A 109 0.54 2.49 -8.18
CA ARG A 109 1.71 1.61 -8.29
C ARG A 109 1.29 0.14 -8.35
N ILE A 110 1.98 -0.61 -9.21
CA ILE A 110 1.99 -2.07 -9.20
C ILE A 110 3.42 -2.54 -8.93
N GLN A 111 3.57 -3.55 -8.09
CA GLN A 111 4.86 -4.22 -7.87
C GLN A 111 4.69 -5.73 -7.90
N HIS A 112 5.65 -6.40 -8.52
CA HIS A 112 5.72 -7.84 -8.60
C HIS A 112 6.88 -8.35 -7.76
N TYR A 113 6.60 -9.38 -6.98
CA TYR A 113 7.56 -10.07 -6.14
C TYR A 113 7.46 -11.58 -6.37
N THR A 114 8.55 -12.28 -6.09
CA THR A 114 8.57 -13.74 -5.97
C THR A 114 8.83 -14.13 -4.53
N ILE A 115 8.17 -15.19 -4.08
CA ILE A 115 8.35 -15.80 -2.77
C ILE A 115 9.17 -17.07 -2.99
N ALA A 116 10.40 -17.08 -2.49
CA ALA A 116 11.32 -18.22 -2.59
C ALA A 116 10.96 -19.33 -1.59
N LYS A 117 11.57 -20.51 -1.77
CA LYS A 117 11.36 -21.70 -0.92
C LYS A 117 11.65 -21.47 0.55
N ASP A 118 12.59 -20.59 0.87
CA ASP A 118 12.95 -20.23 2.24
C ASP A 118 12.02 -19.17 2.85
N GLY A 119 11.04 -18.69 2.08
CA GLY A 119 10.13 -17.61 2.48
C GLY A 119 10.66 -16.21 2.17
N THR A 120 11.85 -16.09 1.58
CA THR A 120 12.42 -14.80 1.19
C THR A 120 11.62 -14.19 0.05
N ILE A 121 11.30 -12.90 0.16
CA ILE A 121 10.56 -12.15 -0.86
C ILE A 121 11.55 -11.34 -1.70
N HIS A 122 11.56 -11.58 -3.01
CA HIS A 122 12.42 -10.89 -3.96
C HIS A 122 11.60 -9.98 -4.86
N PHE A 123 12.03 -8.72 -4.98
CA PHE A 123 11.45 -7.79 -5.94
C PHE A 123 11.81 -8.23 -7.37
N VAL A 124 10.83 -8.24 -8.26
CA VAL A 124 11.00 -8.55 -9.69
C VAL A 124 10.99 -7.26 -10.50
N ASP A 125 9.85 -6.58 -10.50
CA ASP A 125 9.68 -5.31 -11.20
C ASP A 125 8.51 -4.51 -10.58
N GLY A 126 8.31 -3.30 -11.10
CA GLY A 126 7.15 -2.51 -10.74
C GLY A 126 6.95 -1.34 -11.69
N GLN A 127 5.76 -0.77 -11.63
CA GLN A 127 5.35 0.41 -12.39
C GLN A 127 4.71 1.41 -11.44
N ILE A 128 5.02 2.69 -11.62
CA ILE A 128 4.49 3.77 -10.78
C ILE A 128 4.19 5.01 -11.61
N TYR A 129 3.07 5.65 -11.33
CA TYR A 129 2.87 7.06 -11.61
C TYR A 129 2.53 7.73 -10.29
N LEU A 130 3.24 8.81 -9.95
CA LEU A 130 3.01 9.51 -8.70
C LEU A 130 3.15 11.01 -8.88
N GLU A 131 2.19 11.74 -8.34
CA GLU A 131 2.24 13.16 -8.05
C GLU A 131 2.50 13.28 -6.55
N ARG A 132 3.71 13.64 -6.11
CA ARG A 132 4.03 13.74 -4.68
C ARG A 132 3.19 14.75 -3.90
N TYR A 133 2.67 15.78 -4.56
CA TYR A 133 1.88 16.85 -3.96
C TYR A 133 0.98 17.48 -5.04
N ALA A 134 0.21 18.52 -4.71
CA ALA A 134 -0.67 19.18 -5.67
C ALA A 134 0.08 19.96 -6.73
N LYS A 135 -0.42 19.91 -7.97
CA LYS A 135 0.09 20.64 -9.13
C LYS A 135 0.51 22.09 -8.81
N ASN A 136 -0.24 22.78 -7.95
CA ASN A 136 -0.01 24.18 -7.61
C ASN A 136 0.60 24.41 -6.22
N TYR A 137 0.97 23.36 -5.49
CA TYR A 137 1.52 23.47 -4.13
C TYR A 137 2.97 23.94 -4.15
N ASP A 138 3.84 23.25 -4.89
CA ASP A 138 5.22 23.67 -5.10
C ASP A 138 5.49 23.86 -6.60
N LYS A 139 5.53 25.14 -7.00
CA LYS A 139 5.82 25.57 -8.38
C LYS A 139 7.30 25.48 -8.73
N GLN A 140 8.19 25.36 -7.76
CA GLN A 140 9.62 25.30 -8.01
C GLN A 140 10.11 23.86 -8.22
N SER A 141 9.40 22.85 -7.71
CA SER A 141 9.88 21.48 -7.83
C SER A 141 9.72 20.88 -9.23
N ASP A 142 10.55 19.88 -9.49
CA ASP A 142 10.73 19.19 -10.78
C ASP A 142 9.48 18.41 -11.21
N MET A 143 8.62 18.00 -10.27
CA MET A 143 7.33 17.35 -10.57
C MET A 143 6.41 18.23 -11.42
N GLN A 144 6.58 19.55 -11.42
CA GLN A 144 5.75 20.46 -12.21
C GLN A 144 5.68 20.07 -13.70
N PHE A 145 6.76 19.44 -14.20
CA PHE A 145 6.88 19.00 -15.58
C PHE A 145 6.05 17.76 -15.92
N LEU A 146 5.42 17.11 -14.93
CA LEU A 146 4.34 16.14 -15.16
C LEU A 146 3.09 16.80 -15.73
N PHE A 147 2.83 18.06 -15.36
CA PHE A 147 1.60 18.76 -15.73
C PHE A 147 1.81 19.78 -16.84
N ASN A 148 3.03 20.28 -16.96
CA ASN A 148 3.43 21.27 -17.95
C ASN A 148 4.64 20.68 -18.69
N PRO A 149 4.45 20.07 -19.87
CA PRO A 149 5.52 19.37 -20.56
C PRO A 149 6.77 20.25 -20.74
N PRO A 150 7.97 19.72 -20.46
CA PRO A 150 9.21 20.49 -20.51
C PRO A 150 9.51 20.93 -21.95
N LYS A 151 9.94 22.19 -22.10
CA LYS A 151 10.23 22.81 -23.41
C LYS A 151 11.73 22.83 -23.71
N THR A 152 12.56 22.94 -22.67
CA THR A 152 14.03 22.99 -22.79
C THR A 152 14.70 21.68 -22.36
N LEU A 153 15.97 21.51 -22.71
CA LEU A 153 16.76 20.34 -22.29
C LEU A 153 16.93 20.29 -20.76
N GLU A 154 17.12 21.44 -20.11
CA GLU A 154 17.26 21.50 -18.65
C GLU A 154 15.95 21.11 -17.94
N GLU A 155 14.80 21.56 -18.43
CA GLU A 155 13.50 21.14 -17.89
C GLU A 155 13.25 19.63 -18.07
N LYS A 156 13.71 19.04 -19.19
CA LYS A 156 13.66 17.58 -19.40
C LYS A 156 14.52 16.84 -18.37
N LYS A 157 15.74 17.30 -18.12
CA LYS A 157 16.63 16.72 -17.09
C LYS A 157 16.02 16.79 -15.69
N ARG A 158 15.33 17.89 -15.37
CA ARG A 158 14.61 18.06 -14.10
C ARG A 158 13.47 17.05 -13.98
N LEU A 159 12.64 16.90 -15.01
CA LEU A 159 11.61 15.87 -15.03
C LEU A 159 12.20 14.46 -14.85
N ASP A 160 13.28 14.14 -15.55
CA ASP A 160 13.94 12.83 -15.42
C ASP A 160 14.54 12.62 -14.02
N THR A 161 15.04 13.68 -13.39
CA THR A 161 15.51 13.65 -12.00
C THR A 161 14.38 13.32 -11.05
N TYR A 162 13.22 13.98 -11.20
CA TYR A 162 12.03 13.65 -10.44
C TYR A 162 11.63 12.18 -10.62
N LYS A 163 11.53 11.70 -11.87
CA LYS A 163 11.17 10.31 -12.15
C LYS A 163 12.13 9.34 -11.47
N LYS A 164 13.45 9.52 -11.63
CA LYS A 164 14.46 8.66 -11.00
C LYS A 164 14.37 8.63 -9.47
N GLN A 165 14.04 9.76 -8.84
CA GLN A 165 13.82 9.82 -7.39
C GLN A 165 12.63 8.95 -6.98
N ILE A 166 11.50 9.06 -7.69
CA ILE A 166 10.32 8.21 -7.46
C ILE A 166 10.68 6.74 -7.70
N GLU A 167 11.37 6.44 -8.80
CA GLU A 167 11.73 5.06 -9.15
C GLU A 167 12.59 4.39 -8.08
N THR A 168 13.54 5.14 -7.53
CA THR A 168 14.43 4.69 -6.46
C THR A 168 13.66 4.51 -5.15
N LEU A 169 12.87 5.51 -4.75
CA LEU A 169 12.16 5.50 -3.47
C LEU A 169 11.10 4.40 -3.41
N PHE A 170 10.37 4.20 -4.49
CA PHE A 170 9.24 3.27 -4.54
C PHE A 170 9.57 1.91 -5.16
N LYS A 171 10.80 1.71 -5.63
CA LYS A 171 11.26 0.50 -6.35
C LYS A 171 10.27 0.12 -7.45
N ALA A 172 10.08 1.01 -8.42
CA ALA A 172 9.15 0.82 -9.53
C ALA A 172 9.53 1.76 -10.68
N LYS A 173 9.33 1.36 -11.93
CA LYS A 173 9.62 2.21 -13.10
C LYS A 173 8.53 3.27 -13.29
N PHE A 174 8.92 4.51 -13.54
CA PHE A 174 7.96 5.59 -13.75
C PHE A 174 7.28 5.44 -15.11
N VAL A 175 5.95 5.49 -15.13
CA VAL A 175 5.15 5.38 -16.37
C VAL A 175 4.65 6.73 -16.84
N ASN A 176 4.54 6.89 -18.17
CA ASN A 176 4.09 8.15 -18.80
C ASN A 176 2.62 8.04 -19.26
N ASP A 177 2.05 9.15 -19.72
CA ASP A 177 0.65 9.37 -20.15
C ASP A 177 -0.21 8.13 -20.46
N SER A 178 0.04 7.41 -21.57
CA SER A 178 -0.79 6.26 -21.94
C SER A 178 -0.65 5.08 -20.98
N GLN A 179 0.56 4.84 -20.48
CA GLN A 179 0.86 3.78 -19.51
C GLN A 179 0.30 4.11 -18.12
N LYS A 180 0.19 5.40 -17.76
CA LYS A 180 -0.45 5.84 -16.52
C LYS A 180 -1.91 5.38 -16.46
N ASN A 181 -2.67 5.57 -17.54
CA ASN A 181 -4.07 5.18 -17.57
C ASN A 181 -4.22 3.65 -17.46
N ILE A 182 -3.37 2.89 -18.17
CA ILE A 182 -3.33 1.43 -18.06
C ILE A 182 -3.01 0.96 -16.63
N LEU A 183 -2.05 1.63 -15.98
CA LEU A 183 -1.69 1.37 -14.60
C LEU A 183 -2.87 1.64 -13.65
N HIS A 184 -3.52 2.80 -13.80
CA HIS A 184 -4.69 3.18 -13.02
C HIS A 184 -5.81 2.16 -13.14
N ASP A 185 -6.20 1.80 -14.38
CA ASP A 185 -7.27 0.83 -14.63
C ASP A 185 -6.96 -0.55 -14.02
N SER A 186 -5.69 -0.96 -14.05
CA SER A 186 -5.24 -2.23 -13.47
C SER A 186 -5.32 -2.22 -11.94
N VAL A 187 -4.94 -1.11 -11.30
CA VAL A 187 -5.05 -0.93 -9.85
C VAL A 187 -6.52 -0.85 -9.42
N GLU A 188 -7.34 -0.02 -10.08
CA GLU A 188 -8.77 0.11 -9.79
C GLU A 188 -9.52 -1.21 -9.92
N LYS A 189 -9.19 -2.01 -10.94
CA LYS A 189 -9.75 -3.35 -11.10
C LYS A 189 -9.41 -4.23 -9.90
N ALA A 190 -8.15 -4.30 -9.48
CA ALA A 190 -7.73 -5.11 -8.34
C ALA A 190 -8.36 -4.64 -7.01
N LEU A 191 -8.52 -3.34 -6.82
CA LEU A 191 -9.22 -2.76 -5.66
C LEU A 191 -10.72 -3.06 -5.68
N THR A 192 -11.34 -3.06 -6.85
CA THR A 192 -12.76 -3.40 -7.01
C THR A 192 -13.03 -4.87 -6.72
N GLU A 193 -12.19 -5.79 -7.19
CA GLU A 193 -12.32 -7.21 -6.88
C GLU A 193 -12.11 -7.50 -5.39
N LYS A 194 -11.11 -6.87 -4.74
CA LYS A 194 -10.95 -6.91 -3.28
C LYS A 194 -12.23 -6.52 -2.55
N ARG A 195 -12.84 -5.40 -2.97
CA ARG A 195 -14.06 -4.88 -2.36
C ARG A 195 -15.21 -5.88 -2.50
N LYS A 196 -15.40 -6.49 -3.67
CA LYS A 196 -16.45 -7.52 -3.87
C LYS A 196 -16.30 -8.71 -2.92
N HIS A 197 -15.07 -9.21 -2.74
CA HIS A 197 -14.82 -10.35 -1.84
C HIS A 197 -15.02 -10.04 -0.36
N ARG A 198 -14.92 -8.77 0.07
CA ARG A 198 -15.21 -8.38 1.45
C ARG A 198 -16.71 -8.45 1.81
N TRP A 199 -17.59 -8.36 0.81
CA TRP A 199 -19.05 -8.33 1.00
C TRP A 199 -19.75 -9.67 0.73
N GLN A 200 -18.98 -10.76 0.56
CA GLN A 200 -19.47 -12.14 0.43
C GLN A 200 -19.17 -12.92 1.71
#